data_AF-A0AAE9ICG6-F1
#
_entry.id   AF-A0AAE9ICG6-F1
#
_cell.length_a   1.000
_cell.length_b   1.000
_cell.length_c   1.000
_cell.angle_alpha   90.00
_cell.angle_beta   90.00
_cell.angle_gamma   90.00
#
_symmetry.space_group_name_H-M   'P 1'
#
loop_
_entity.id
_entity.type
_entity.pdbx_description
1 polymer ?
#
loop_
_entity_poly.entity_id
_entity_poly.type
_entity_poly.pdbx_seq_one_letter_code
_entity_poly.pdbx_strand_id
1 'polypeptide(L)'
;MLITKNKTAATILRIIFFLLIFSWIYYYSGHHSAETAKLVKTTDDYLVIQRDASSGGEYKELYISPKSVIPPLVIGKQYYFVSDQRYFQHPYIRYVEE
;
A
#
# COMPACT_ATOMS: atom_id res chain seq x y z
N MET A 1 18.33 -45.07 10.27
CA MET A 1 17.65 -44.25 9.23
C MET A 1 16.36 -43.56 9.73
N LEU A 2 15.67 -44.09 10.74
CA LEU A 2 14.47 -43.44 11.34
C LEU A 2 14.80 -42.14 12.09
N ILE A 3 15.90 -42.11 12.85
CA ILE A 3 16.35 -40.96 13.65
C ILE A 3 16.74 -39.77 12.77
N THR A 4 17.41 -40.03 11.63
CA THR A 4 17.75 -38.99 10.66
C THR A 4 16.49 -38.42 10.01
N LYS A 5 15.53 -39.26 9.62
CA LYS A 5 14.24 -38.85 9.04
C LYS A 5 13.43 -37.95 9.99
N ASN A 6 13.45 -38.24 11.29
CA ASN A 6 12.82 -37.40 12.32
C ASN A 6 13.52 -36.06 12.51
N LYS A 7 14.86 -36.03 12.43
CA LYS A 7 15.63 -34.76 12.45
C LYS A 7 15.33 -33.89 11.24
N THR A 8 15.28 -34.46 10.03
CA THR A 8 14.94 -33.69 8.82
C THR A 8 13.52 -33.15 8.88
N ALA A 9 12.55 -33.98 9.32
CA ALA A 9 11.17 -33.54 9.49
C ALA A 9 11.04 -32.42 10.53
N ALA A 10 11.74 -32.52 11.67
CA ALA A 10 11.75 -31.47 12.69
C ALA A 10 12.34 -30.16 12.15
N THR A 11 13.42 -30.22 11.36
CA THR A 11 14.02 -29.04 10.72
C THR A 11 13.06 -28.38 9.73
N ILE A 12 12.40 -29.17 8.88
CA ILE A 12 11.42 -28.66 7.90
C ILE A 12 10.25 -27.99 8.62
N LEU A 13 9.70 -28.62 9.66
CA LEU A 13 8.59 -28.06 10.45
C LEU A 13 8.98 -26.74 11.11
N ARG A 14 10.22 -26.64 11.62
CA ARG A 14 10.75 -25.42 12.21
C ARG A 14 10.87 -24.28 11.19
N ILE A 15 11.33 -24.58 9.97
CA ILE A 15 11.40 -23.59 8.89
C ILE A 15 10.00 -23.08 8.52
N ILE A 16 9.03 -23.99 8.35
CA ILE A 16 7.64 -23.62 8.03
C ILE A 16 7.04 -22.74 9.15
N PHE A 17 7.30 -23.08 10.41
CA PHE A 17 6.84 -22.28 11.55
C PHE A 17 7.36 -20.85 11.50
N PHE A 18 8.65 -20.66 11.23
CA PHE A 18 9.21 -19.30 11.09
C PHE A 18 8.66 -18.57 9.87
N LEU A 19 8.49 -19.24 8.73
CA LEU A 19 7.87 -18.63 7.54
C LEU A 19 6.44 -18.16 7.82
N LEU A 20 5.65 -18.94 8.56
CA LEU A 20 4.30 -18.55 8.98
C LEU A 20 4.33 -17.30 9.87
N ILE A 21 5.26 -17.23 10.83
CA ILE A 21 5.43 -16.04 11.69
C ILE A 21 5.81 -14.83 10.84
N PHE A 22 6.77 -14.94 9.92
CA PHE A 22 7.18 -13.83 9.07
C PHE A 22 6.05 -13.38 8.14
N SER A 23 5.30 -14.30 7.54
CA SER A 23 4.12 -13.97 6.73
C SER A 23 3.04 -13.29 7.54
N TRP A 24 2.82 -13.72 8.80
CA TRP A 24 1.88 -13.07 9.71
C TRP A 24 2.35 -11.64 10.02
N ILE A 25 3.61 -11.46 10.43
CA ILE A 25 4.18 -10.14 10.70
C ILE A 25 4.06 -9.26 9.44
N TYR A 26 4.39 -9.78 8.26
CA TYR A 26 4.27 -9.04 6.99
C TYR A 26 2.82 -8.62 6.70
N TYR A 27 1.86 -9.53 6.87
CA TYR A 27 0.43 -9.27 6.66
C TYR A 27 -0.14 -8.23 7.65
N TYR A 28 0.37 -8.18 8.87
CA TYR A 28 -0.03 -7.20 9.89
C TYR A 28 0.82 -5.94 9.93
N SER A 29 2.00 -5.94 9.30
CA SER A 29 2.89 -4.77 9.24
C SER A 29 2.31 -3.61 8.45
N GLY A 30 1.15 -3.79 7.81
CA GLY A 30 0.53 -2.72 7.03
C GLY A 30 1.45 -2.31 5.89
N HIS A 31 1.93 -3.27 5.09
CA HIS A 31 2.58 -2.92 3.83
C HIS A 31 1.52 -2.30 2.92
N HIS A 32 1.31 -1.00 3.08
CA HIS A 32 0.34 -0.22 2.35
C HIS A 32 0.95 0.06 0.98
N SER A 33 0.22 -0.33 -0.06
CA SER A 33 0.61 0.03 -1.41
C SER A 33 0.58 1.54 -1.51
N ALA A 34 1.77 2.12 -1.65
CA ALA A 34 1.95 3.54 -1.74
C ALA A 34 2.56 3.87 -3.09
N GLU A 35 1.95 4.83 -3.77
CA GLU A 35 2.28 5.16 -5.15
C GLU A 35 2.48 6.67 -5.29
N THR A 36 3.55 7.06 -5.96
CA THR A 36 3.72 8.43 -6.42
C THR A 36 2.88 8.62 -7.68
N ALA A 37 1.96 9.57 -7.65
CA ALA A 37 1.10 9.85 -8.80
C ALA A 37 0.85 11.35 -8.94
N LYS A 38 0.54 11.77 -10.17
CA LYS A 38 0.17 13.15 -10.46
C LYS A 38 -1.32 13.32 -10.18
N LEU A 39 -1.68 14.34 -9.41
CA LEU A 39 -3.08 14.68 -9.19
C LEU A 39 -3.64 15.37 -10.44
N VAL A 40 -4.75 14.87 -10.97
CA VAL A 40 -5.37 15.37 -12.20
C VAL A 40 -6.67 16.11 -11.92
N LYS A 41 -7.45 15.63 -10.94
CA LYS A 41 -8.74 16.22 -10.57
C LYS A 41 -9.02 15.99 -9.10
N THR A 42 -9.68 16.97 -8.48
CA THR A 42 -10.22 16.89 -7.12
C THR A 42 -11.73 17.12 -7.17
N THR A 43 -12.48 16.32 -6.43
CA THR A 43 -13.89 16.57 -6.11
C THR A 43 -14.08 16.42 -4.60
N ASP A 44 -15.27 16.73 -4.11
CA ASP A 44 -15.60 16.56 -2.69
C ASP A 44 -15.61 15.07 -2.27
N ASP A 45 -15.87 14.16 -3.22
CA ASP A 45 -16.05 12.72 -2.95
C ASP A 45 -14.87 11.85 -3.42
N TYR A 46 -14.05 12.33 -4.37
CA TYR A 46 -12.96 11.54 -4.95
C TYR A 46 -11.84 12.38 -5.58
N LEU A 47 -10.65 11.76 -5.70
CA LEU A 47 -9.50 12.28 -6.41
C LEU A 47 -9.25 11.45 -7.66
N VAL A 48 -8.80 12.09 -8.73
CA VAL A 48 -8.29 11.37 -9.91
C VAL A 48 -6.78 11.55 -9.95
N ILE A 49 -6.06 10.43 -9.91
CA ILE A 49 -4.61 10.40 -10.00
C ILE A 49 -4.19 9.74 -11.31
N GLN A 50 -3.06 10.18 -11.86
CA GLN A 50 -2.39 9.55 -12.99
C GLN A 50 -1.08 8.95 -12.51
N ARG A 51 -0.97 7.62 -12.61
CA ARG A 51 0.30 6.91 -12.35
C ARG A 51 1.28 7.20 -13.46
N ASP A 52 2.58 7.24 -13.14
CA ASP A 52 3.67 7.43 -14.11
C ASP A 52 3.32 8.48 -15.19
N ALA A 53 3.13 9.73 -14.75
CA ALA A 53 2.75 10.83 -15.64
C ALA A 53 3.74 11.03 -16.81
N SER A 54 4.98 10.52 -16.69
CA SER A 54 6.00 10.52 -17.75
C SER A 54 5.75 9.51 -18.87
N SER A 55 4.97 8.44 -18.65
CA SER A 55 4.70 7.38 -19.64
C SER A 55 3.26 7.36 -20.16
N GLY A 56 2.43 8.32 -19.74
CA GLY A 56 1.00 8.33 -20.06
C GLY A 56 0.22 7.26 -19.27
N GLY A 57 0.68 6.95 -18.05
CA GLY A 57 0.13 5.87 -17.23
C GLY A 57 -1.33 6.03 -16.84
N GLU A 58 -1.86 4.97 -16.22
CA GLU A 58 -3.28 4.78 -15.96
C GLU A 58 -3.86 5.83 -15.01
N TYR A 59 -5.10 6.22 -15.28
CA TYR A 59 -5.91 7.04 -14.39
C TYR A 59 -6.61 6.15 -13.36
N LYS A 60 -6.63 6.61 -12.12
CA LYS A 60 -7.28 5.91 -11.02
C LYS A 60 -8.08 6.90 -10.19
N GLU A 61 -9.32 6.52 -9.89
CA GLU A 61 -10.17 7.22 -8.95
C GLU A 61 -9.90 6.73 -7.53
N LEU A 62 -9.69 7.66 -6.61
CA LEU A 62 -9.52 7.42 -5.19
C LEU A 62 -10.68 8.08 -4.46
N TYR A 63 -11.62 7.27 -3.98
CA TYR A 63 -12.75 7.75 -3.20
C TYR A 63 -12.30 8.17 -1.80
N ILE A 64 -12.82 9.30 -1.36
CA ILE A 64 -12.48 9.93 -0.10
C ILE A 64 -13.62 9.64 0.86
N SER A 65 -13.29 9.28 2.11
CA SER A 65 -14.34 9.14 3.11
C SER A 65 -14.93 10.51 3.42
N PRO A 66 -16.24 10.64 3.65
CA PRO A 66 -16.86 11.89 4.09
C PRO A 66 -16.29 12.46 5.39
N LYS A 67 -15.54 11.65 6.15
CA LYS A 67 -14.87 12.01 7.40
C LYS A 67 -13.42 12.49 7.18
N SER A 68 -12.87 12.32 5.98
CA SER A 68 -11.51 12.73 5.67
C SER A 68 -11.45 14.21 5.38
N VAL A 69 -10.45 14.90 5.93
CA VAL A 69 -10.11 16.27 5.55
C VAL A 69 -9.01 16.22 4.50
N ILE A 70 -9.32 16.66 3.29
CA ILE A 70 -8.34 16.71 2.20
C ILE A 70 -7.57 18.03 2.36
N PRO A 71 -6.23 18.02 2.45
CA PRO A 71 -5.46 19.27 2.43
C PRO A 71 -5.68 19.99 1.09
N PRO A 72 -5.43 21.30 0.99
CA PRO A 72 -5.52 22.00 -0.28
C PRO A 72 -4.48 21.43 -1.27
N LEU A 73 -4.94 20.60 -2.21
CA LEU A 73 -4.10 19.98 -3.22
C LEU A 73 -4.07 20.82 -4.51
N VAL A 74 -2.93 20.82 -5.18
CA VAL A 74 -2.70 21.55 -6.42
C VAL A 74 -2.77 20.55 -7.57
N ILE A 75 -3.70 20.80 -8.50
CA ILE A 75 -3.83 20.00 -9.72
C ILE A 75 -2.52 20.08 -10.53
N GLY A 76 -2.08 18.94 -11.03
CA GLY A 76 -0.87 18.80 -11.82
C GLY A 76 0.40 18.53 -11.01
N LYS A 77 0.34 18.59 -9.67
CA LYS A 77 1.46 18.23 -8.80
C LYS A 77 1.52 16.73 -8.53
N GLN A 78 2.72 16.23 -8.26
CA GLN A 78 2.94 14.85 -7.81
C GLN A 78 2.79 14.76 -6.30
N TYR A 79 2.13 13.70 -5.87
CA TYR A 79 1.93 13.38 -4.46
C TYR A 79 2.20 11.90 -4.23
N TYR A 80 2.56 11.57 -3.00
CA TYR A 80 2.66 10.21 -2.52
C TYR A 80 1.30 9.80 -1.93
N PHE A 81 0.62 8.89 -2.62
CA PHE A 81 -0.69 8.36 -2.22
C PHE A 81 -0.50 7.03 -1.52
N VAL A 82 -0.91 6.95 -0.25
CA VAL A 82 -0.88 5.69 0.51
C VAL A 82 -2.28 5.08 0.51
N SER A 83 -2.43 3.93 -0.13
CA SER A 83 -3.68 3.15 -0.16
C SER A 83 -3.67 2.17 1.02
N ASP A 84 -4.29 2.57 2.13
CA ASP A 84 -4.61 1.63 3.20
C ASP A 84 -6.04 1.09 3.04
N GLN A 85 -6.16 -0.13 2.51
CA GLN A 85 -7.46 -0.77 2.28
C GLN A 85 -8.25 -1.04 3.59
N ARG A 86 -7.60 -1.06 4.77
CA ARG A 86 -8.30 -1.19 6.06
C ARG A 86 -8.76 0.15 6.61
N TYR A 87 -8.22 1.26 6.08
CA TYR A 87 -8.44 2.62 6.52
C TYR A 87 -8.75 3.56 5.35
N PHE A 88 -9.64 3.15 4.44
CA PHE A 88 -10.32 4.07 3.51
C PHE A 88 -10.99 5.28 4.19
N GLN A 89 -10.95 5.35 5.53
CA GLN A 89 -11.29 6.53 6.31
C GLN A 89 -10.31 7.70 6.14
N HIS A 90 -9.03 7.48 5.77
CA HIS A 90 -8.02 8.56 5.66
C HIS A 90 -6.94 8.24 4.61
N PRO A 91 -7.13 8.59 3.32
CA PRO A 91 -6.01 8.61 2.39
C PRO A 91 -4.97 9.62 2.88
N TYR A 92 -3.81 9.15 3.33
CA TYR A 92 -2.69 10.04 3.66
C TYR A 92 -2.02 10.48 2.37
N ILE A 93 -2.06 11.78 2.11
CA ILE A 93 -1.42 12.41 0.95
C ILE A 93 -0.23 13.20 1.46
N ARG A 94 0.98 12.79 1.07
CA ARG A 94 2.21 13.52 1.39
C ARG A 94 2.75 14.19 0.13
N TYR A 95 3.13 15.46 0.24
CA TYR A 95 3.85 16.13 -0.84
C TYR A 95 5.21 15.47 -1.04
N VAL A 96 5.57 15.20 -2.29
CA VAL A 96 6.92 14.76 -2.66
C VAL A 96 7.68 16.02 -3.04
N GLU A 97 8.59 16.46 -2.17
CA GLU A 97 9.56 17.49 -2.56
C GLU A 97 10.52 16.90 -3.60
N GLU A 98 10.83 17.69 -4.64
CA GLU A 98 11.88 17.40 -5.61
C GLU A 98 13.27 17.52 -4.98
#